data_AF-K9RE42-F1
#
_entry.id   AF-K9RE42-F1
#
_cell.length_a   1.000
_cell.length_b   1.000
_cell.length_c   1.000
_cell.angle_alpha   90.00
_cell.angle_beta   90.00
_cell.angle_gamma   90.00
#
_symmetry.space_group_name_H-M   'P 1'
#
loop_
_entity.id
_entity.type
_entity.pdbx_description
1 polymer ?
#
loop_
_entity_poly.entity_id
_entity_poly.type
_entity_poly.pdbx_seq_one_letter_code
_entity_poly.pdbx_strand_id
1 'polypeptide(L)'
;MVNHLYKNFLSSIEEYKACESFWRDLCETILLKHQGITHGWMVWLNVIFLDGNPMYSLISPDSRKGIAIYQHEPTENKIIFGAWMDKFGPIDTTQDFVEEIVIACELSQESASVASELIEIWVEGNSSYENMEILIQEKISSL
;
A
#
# COMPACT_ATOMS: atom_id res chain seq x y z
N MET A 1 -9.14 5.58 -21.17
CA MET A 1 -10.27 5.42 -20.23
C MET A 1 -9.87 4.29 -19.31
N VAL A 2 -9.77 4.56 -18.01
CA VAL A 2 -9.31 3.57 -17.03
C VAL A 2 -10.45 2.66 -16.62
N ASN A 3 -10.19 1.37 -16.51
CA ASN A 3 -11.18 0.42 -16.02
C ASN A 3 -10.95 0.13 -14.54
N HIS A 4 -11.67 0.85 -13.68
CA HIS A 4 -11.60 0.62 -12.24
C HIS A 4 -12.27 -0.69 -11.83
N LEU A 5 -11.63 -1.40 -10.90
CA LEU A 5 -12.09 -2.65 -10.33
C LEU A 5 -12.88 -2.35 -9.04
N TYR A 6 -13.87 -3.20 -8.73
CA TYR A 6 -14.60 -3.17 -7.46
C TYR A 6 -15.14 -1.77 -7.08
N LYS A 7 -15.85 -1.14 -8.02
CA LYS A 7 -16.27 0.26 -7.91
C LYS A 7 -17.21 0.54 -6.74
N ASN A 8 -17.87 -0.49 -6.20
CA ASN A 8 -18.87 -0.38 -5.14
C ASN A 8 -18.38 -1.03 -3.84
N PHE A 9 -17.07 -1.18 -3.64
CA PHE A 9 -16.52 -1.92 -2.50
C PHE A 9 -16.96 -1.38 -1.13
N LEU A 10 -17.33 -0.10 -0.98
CA LEU A 10 -17.88 0.44 0.27
C LEU A 10 -19.33 0.00 0.54
N SER A 11 -20.06 -0.42 -0.49
CA SER A 11 -21.47 -0.83 -0.39
C SER A 11 -21.71 -2.31 -0.65
N SER A 12 -20.71 -3.06 -1.13
CA SER A 12 -20.73 -4.51 -1.29
C SER A 12 -19.61 -5.18 -0.50
N ILE A 13 -19.99 -6.04 0.45
CA ILE A 13 -19.03 -6.81 1.25
C ILE A 13 -18.24 -7.81 0.39
N GLU A 14 -18.82 -8.29 -0.70
CA GLU A 14 -18.16 -9.16 -1.66
C GLU A 14 -17.05 -8.41 -2.39
N GLU A 15 -17.35 -7.20 -2.89
CA GLU A 15 -16.35 -6.35 -3.54
C GLU A 15 -15.26 -5.91 -2.55
N TYR A 16 -15.62 -5.55 -1.31
CA TYR A 16 -14.64 -5.21 -0.26
C TYR A 16 -13.64 -6.34 -0.03
N LYS A 17 -14.12 -7.57 0.17
CA LYS A 17 -13.27 -8.76 0.36
C LYS A 17 -12.41 -9.05 -0.87
N ALA A 18 -12.91 -8.75 -2.06
CA ALA A 18 -12.16 -8.90 -3.29
C ALA A 18 -11.04 -7.85 -3.41
N CYS A 19 -11.26 -6.61 -2.96
CA CYS A 19 -10.21 -5.59 -2.86
C CYS A 19 -9.13 -6.00 -1.86
N GLU A 20 -9.53 -6.40 -0.64
CA GLU A 20 -8.59 -6.85 0.39
C GLU A 20 -7.75 -8.03 -0.11
N SER A 21 -8.39 -9.00 -0.77
CA SER A 21 -7.70 -10.15 -1.35
C SER A 21 -6.74 -9.76 -2.47
N PHE A 22 -7.14 -8.84 -3.35
CA PHE A 22 -6.28 -8.35 -4.42
C PHE A 22 -4.99 -7.73 -3.85
N TRP A 23 -5.10 -6.83 -2.87
CA TRP A 23 -3.94 -6.18 -2.28
C TRP A 23 -3.07 -7.12 -1.47
N ARG A 24 -3.69 -8.05 -0.72
CA ARG A 24 -2.96 -9.11 -0.02
C ARG A 24 -2.14 -9.95 -0.99
N ASP A 25 -2.75 -10.43 -2.06
CA ASP A 25 -2.08 -11.31 -3.04
C ASP A 25 -0.96 -10.56 -3.79
N LEU A 26 -1.16 -9.27 -4.11
CA LEU A 26 -0.14 -8.41 -4.70
C LEU A 26 1.07 -8.24 -3.77
N CYS A 27 0.83 -7.82 -2.52
CA CYS A 27 1.90 -7.65 -1.55
C CYS A 27 2.64 -8.96 -1.27
N GLU A 28 1.90 -10.07 -1.12
CA GLU A 28 2.52 -11.34 -0.81
C GLU A 28 3.36 -11.88 -1.96
N THR A 29 2.94 -11.64 -3.20
CA THR A 29 3.76 -11.94 -4.38
C THR A 29 5.09 -11.18 -4.35
N ILE A 30 5.06 -9.89 -4.00
CA ILE A 30 6.26 -9.04 -3.88
C ILE A 30 7.16 -9.53 -2.74
N LEU A 31 6.59 -9.81 -1.57
CA LEU A 31 7.33 -10.29 -0.39
C LEU A 31 8.01 -11.63 -0.68
N LEU A 32 7.30 -12.59 -1.26
CA LEU A 32 7.88 -13.88 -1.65
C LEU A 32 9.01 -13.72 -2.67
N LYS A 33 8.88 -12.80 -3.63
CA LYS A 33 9.88 -12.51 -4.66
C LYS A 33 11.16 -11.91 -4.08
N HIS A 34 11.06 -10.94 -3.16
CA HIS A 34 12.20 -10.16 -2.68
C HIS A 34 12.78 -10.61 -1.34
N GLN A 35 11.94 -11.19 -0.47
CA GLN A 35 12.31 -11.55 0.91
C GLN A 35 12.18 -13.07 1.18
N GLY A 36 11.53 -13.82 0.28
CA GLY A 36 11.33 -15.26 0.40
C GLY A 36 10.21 -15.66 1.38
N ILE A 37 10.06 -16.96 1.62
CA ILE A 37 8.94 -17.53 2.42
C ILE A 37 8.96 -17.08 3.89
N THR A 38 10.13 -16.74 4.43
CA THR A 38 10.31 -16.37 5.84
C THR A 38 10.48 -14.87 6.02
N HIS A 39 9.82 -14.06 5.19
CA HIS A 39 10.02 -12.61 5.11
C HIS A 39 9.70 -11.83 6.40
N GLY A 40 8.98 -12.41 7.35
CA GLY A 40 8.73 -11.80 8.67
C GLY A 40 7.77 -10.61 8.67
N TRP A 41 7.22 -10.24 7.52
CA TRP A 41 6.13 -9.24 7.46
C TRP A 41 4.83 -9.88 7.93
N MET A 42 4.01 -9.08 8.61
CA MET A 42 2.72 -9.51 9.14
C MET A 42 1.66 -8.45 8.90
N VAL A 43 0.40 -8.88 8.80
CA VAL A 43 -0.75 -7.95 8.73
C VAL A 43 -0.79 -7.13 10.01
N TRP A 44 -0.86 -5.81 9.86
CA TRP A 44 -0.89 -4.89 11.00
C TRP A 44 -2.31 -4.66 11.50
N LEU A 45 -3.15 -4.00 10.70
CA LEU A 45 -4.56 -3.80 10.99
C LEU A 45 -5.39 -4.89 10.32
N ASN A 46 -5.82 -5.87 11.12
CA ASN A 46 -6.74 -6.94 10.69
C ASN A 46 -8.17 -6.66 11.17
N VAL A 47 -8.59 -5.38 11.07
CA VAL A 47 -9.94 -4.94 11.45
C VAL A 47 -10.60 -4.35 10.22
N ILE A 48 -11.79 -4.87 9.90
CA ILE A 48 -12.58 -4.38 8.78
C ILE A 48 -13.38 -3.17 9.25
N PHE A 49 -12.93 -1.96 8.89
CA PHE A 49 -13.64 -0.72 9.16
C PHE A 49 -14.68 -0.36 8.08
N LEU A 50 -14.66 -1.06 6.93
CA LEU A 50 -15.52 -0.82 5.75
C LEU A 50 -15.42 0.62 5.19
N ASP A 51 -14.28 1.26 5.36
CA ASP A 51 -14.01 2.63 4.88
C ASP A 51 -12.83 2.71 3.90
N GLY A 52 -12.12 1.60 3.68
CA GLY A 52 -10.95 1.52 2.80
C GLY A 52 -9.69 2.17 3.37
N ASN A 53 -9.64 2.47 4.68
CA ASN A 53 -8.54 3.19 5.31
C ASN A 53 -8.03 2.50 6.61
N PRO A 54 -7.05 1.59 6.52
CA PRO A 54 -6.54 0.98 5.30
C PRO A 54 -7.43 -0.14 4.77
N MET A 55 -7.40 -0.32 3.45
CA MET A 55 -7.88 -1.54 2.79
C MET A 55 -6.97 -2.73 3.08
N TYR A 56 -5.65 -2.50 3.15
CA TYR A 56 -4.69 -3.52 3.55
C TYR A 56 -3.45 -2.87 4.18
N SER A 57 -2.86 -3.52 5.19
CA SER A 57 -1.66 -3.01 5.87
C SER A 57 -0.73 -4.11 6.34
N LEU A 58 0.57 -3.87 6.22
CA LEU A 58 1.63 -4.77 6.61
C LEU A 58 2.70 -4.05 7.41
N ILE A 59 3.35 -4.78 8.31
CA ILE A 59 4.50 -4.33 9.09
C ILE A 59 5.59 -5.40 9.07
N SER A 60 6.85 -5.00 8.96
CA SER A 60 8.03 -5.80 9.25
C SER A 60 8.69 -5.26 10.52
N PRO A 61 8.53 -5.94 11.67
CA PRO A 61 9.19 -5.54 12.91
C PRO A 61 10.72 -5.53 12.79
N ASP A 62 11.28 -6.48 12.05
CA ASP A 62 12.73 -6.64 11.89
C ASP A 62 13.38 -5.48 11.14
N SER A 63 12.72 -4.99 10.08
CA SER A 63 13.22 -3.87 9.27
C SER A 63 12.63 -2.52 9.68
N ARG A 64 11.66 -2.52 10.59
CA ARG A 64 10.88 -1.34 11.01
C ARG A 64 10.25 -0.60 9.84
N LYS A 65 9.74 -1.38 8.87
CA LYS A 65 9.06 -0.89 7.67
C LYS A 65 7.58 -1.27 7.69
N GLY A 66 6.75 -0.40 7.12
CA GLY A 66 5.31 -0.61 6.95
C GLY A 66 4.85 -0.37 5.52
N ILE A 67 3.69 -0.93 5.19
CA ILE A 67 2.93 -0.64 3.97
C ILE A 67 1.49 -0.39 4.40
N ALA A 68 0.90 0.72 3.96
CA ALA A 68 -0.51 1.01 4.14
C ALA A 68 -1.14 1.30 2.77
N ILE A 69 -2.24 0.62 2.46
CA ILE A 69 -2.97 0.80 1.20
C ILE A 69 -4.35 1.33 1.51
N TYR A 70 -4.60 2.57 1.11
CA TYR A 70 -5.87 3.27 1.23
C TYR A 70 -6.54 3.24 -0.13
N GLN A 71 -7.78 2.75 -0.17
CA GLN A 71 -8.54 2.65 -1.41
C GLN A 71 -9.72 3.60 -1.38
N HIS A 72 -9.90 4.35 -2.47
CA HIS A 72 -11.02 5.26 -2.67
C HIS A 72 -12.00 4.70 -3.72
N GLU A 73 -13.27 5.09 -3.61
CA GLU A 73 -14.25 4.79 -4.66
C GLU A 73 -13.89 5.55 -5.94
N PRO A 74 -14.01 4.92 -7.12
CA PRO A 74 -13.73 5.58 -8.39
C PRO A 74 -14.65 6.78 -8.63
N THR A 75 -14.08 7.96 -8.83
CA THR A 75 -14.83 9.20 -9.06
C THR A 75 -14.85 9.62 -10.53
N GLU A 76 -13.80 9.25 -11.28
CA GLU A 76 -13.60 9.63 -12.67
C GLU A 76 -13.11 8.41 -13.49
N ASN A 77 -13.01 8.54 -14.81
CA ASN A 77 -12.46 7.48 -15.68
C ASN A 77 -10.97 7.70 -16.01
N LYS A 78 -10.19 8.13 -15.01
CA LYS A 78 -8.75 8.44 -15.10
C LYS A 78 -8.01 7.79 -13.94
N ILE A 79 -6.67 7.70 -14.04
CA ILE A 79 -5.88 7.19 -12.92
C ILE A 79 -5.91 8.24 -11.80
N ILE A 80 -6.37 7.84 -10.62
CA ILE A 80 -6.23 8.60 -9.38
C ILE A 80 -5.31 7.81 -8.47
N PHE A 81 -4.12 8.37 -8.23
CA PHE A 81 -3.07 7.73 -7.46
C PHE A 81 -2.30 8.79 -6.67
N GLY A 82 -2.07 8.50 -5.41
CA GLY A 82 -1.19 9.23 -4.52
C GLY A 82 -0.37 8.24 -3.69
N ALA A 83 0.80 8.68 -3.27
CA ALA A 83 1.63 7.96 -2.33
C ALA A 83 2.46 8.96 -1.53
N TRP A 84 2.86 8.59 -0.32
CA TRP A 84 3.78 9.34 0.51
C TRP A 84 4.45 8.41 1.52
N MET A 85 5.51 8.89 2.15
CA MET A 85 6.10 8.22 3.30
C MET A 85 5.48 8.79 4.57
N ASP A 86 5.27 7.92 5.56
CA ASP A 86 4.73 8.30 6.87
C ASP A 86 5.49 7.55 7.99
N LYS A 87 5.20 7.93 9.24
CA LYS A 87 5.76 7.30 10.44
C LYS A 87 4.63 6.97 11.41
N PHE A 88 4.49 5.70 11.78
CA PHE A 88 3.53 5.29 12.82
C PHE A 88 4.24 4.70 14.03
N GLY A 89 3.84 5.12 15.23
CA GLY A 89 4.44 4.72 16.50
C GLY A 89 4.08 5.67 17.65
N PRO A 90 4.54 5.40 18.89
CA PRO A 90 4.32 6.27 20.03
C PRO A 90 4.94 7.66 19.80
N ILE A 91 4.12 8.71 19.95
CA ILE A 91 4.51 10.13 19.71
C ILE A 91 5.64 10.59 20.66
N ASP A 92 5.84 9.88 21.78
CA ASP A 92 6.69 10.28 22.90
C ASP A 92 8.08 9.62 22.95
N THR A 93 8.40 8.74 22.00
CA THR A 93 9.70 8.05 21.97
C THR A 93 10.40 8.22 20.61
N THR A 94 11.61 8.78 20.64
CA THR A 94 12.37 9.16 19.44
C THR A 94 12.88 7.98 18.60
N GLN A 95 12.65 6.74 19.03
CA GLN A 95 13.16 5.53 18.39
C GLN A 95 12.16 4.36 18.39
N ASP A 96 10.86 4.60 18.51
CA ASP A 96 9.83 3.52 18.48
C ASP A 96 8.78 3.70 17.38
N PHE A 97 9.17 4.30 16.24
CA PHE A 97 8.31 4.41 15.06
C PHE A 97 8.73 3.44 13.94
N VAL A 98 7.75 3.04 13.16
CA VAL A 98 7.91 2.34 11.88
C VAL A 98 7.79 3.38 10.78
N GLU A 99 8.67 3.31 9.80
CA GLU A 99 8.53 4.09 8.57
C GLU A 99 7.65 3.30 7.61
N GLU A 100 6.66 3.93 7.01
CA GLU A 100 5.75 3.25 6.09
C GLU A 100 5.60 3.99 4.78
N ILE A 101 5.42 3.22 3.71
CA ILE A 101 4.88 3.76 2.48
C ILE A 101 3.35 3.68 2.54
N VAL A 102 2.71 4.82 2.35
CA VAL A 102 1.25 4.91 2.22
C VAL A 102 0.91 5.08 0.75
N ILE A 103 0.06 4.19 0.23
CA ILE A 103 -0.49 4.23 -1.12
C ILE A 103 -1.96 4.61 -1.00
N ALA A 104 -2.41 5.62 -1.73
CA ALA A 104 -3.81 6.04 -1.79
C ALA A 104 -4.29 6.06 -3.24
N CYS A 105 -5.24 5.21 -3.62
CA CYS A 105 -5.65 5.13 -5.02
C CYS A 105 -7.10 4.67 -5.23
N GLU A 106 -7.61 4.95 -6.43
CA GLU A 106 -8.76 4.23 -6.97
C GLU A 106 -8.24 2.95 -7.65
N LEU A 107 -8.73 1.77 -7.26
CA LEU A 107 -8.17 0.51 -7.75
C LEU A 107 -8.49 0.27 -9.23
N SER A 108 -7.43 0.12 -10.02
CA SER A 108 -7.40 -0.23 -11.44
C SER A 108 -6.13 -1.03 -11.70
N GLN A 109 -5.97 -1.63 -12.89
CA GLN A 109 -4.73 -2.33 -13.22
C GLN A 109 -3.54 -1.38 -13.28
N GLU A 110 -3.76 -0.16 -13.78
CA GLU A 110 -2.75 0.87 -13.91
C GLU A 110 -2.29 1.38 -12.54
N SER A 111 -3.21 1.70 -11.62
CA SER A 111 -2.86 2.12 -10.25
C SER A 111 -2.22 0.99 -9.43
N ALA A 112 -2.65 -0.26 -9.62
CA ALA A 112 -2.02 -1.41 -9.00
C ALA A 112 -0.58 -1.64 -9.51
N SER A 113 -0.33 -1.42 -10.80
CA SER A 113 1.03 -1.52 -11.37
C SER A 113 1.98 -0.51 -10.72
N VAL A 114 1.52 0.74 -10.55
CA VAL A 114 2.32 1.80 -9.92
C VAL A 114 2.57 1.49 -8.43
N ALA A 115 1.53 1.04 -7.71
CA ALA A 115 1.67 0.60 -6.33
C ALA A 115 2.69 -0.54 -6.21
N SER A 116 2.62 -1.52 -7.10
CA SER A 116 3.54 -2.67 -7.11
C SER A 116 4.99 -2.21 -7.24
N GLU A 117 5.30 -1.31 -8.17
CA GLU A 117 6.67 -0.81 -8.36
C GLU A 117 7.21 -0.10 -7.11
N LEU A 118 6.40 0.76 -6.48
CA LEU A 118 6.81 1.48 -5.27
C LEU A 118 6.98 0.53 -4.07
N ILE A 119 6.07 -0.43 -3.91
CA ILE A 119 6.15 -1.44 -2.85
C ILE A 119 7.37 -2.35 -3.05
N GLU A 120 7.67 -2.77 -4.29
CA GLU A 120 8.87 -3.56 -4.60
C GLU A 120 10.15 -2.85 -4.14
N ILE A 121 10.31 -1.57 -4.51
CA ILE A 121 11.49 -0.77 -4.13
C ILE A 121 11.59 -0.61 -2.61
N TRP A 122 10.44 -0.43 -1.93
CA TRP A 122 10.42 -0.28 -0.48
C TRP A 122 10.81 -1.58 0.24
N VAL A 123 10.22 -2.70 -0.21
CA VAL A 123 10.44 -4.05 0.33
C VAL A 123 11.85 -4.56 0.07
N GLU A 124 12.49 -4.19 -1.05
CA GLU A 124 13.87 -4.60 -1.33
C GLU A 124 14.87 -4.14 -0.25
N GLY A 125 14.52 -3.11 0.52
CA GLY A 125 15.28 -2.70 1.71
C GLY A 125 16.45 -1.76 1.42
N ASN A 126 16.77 -1.50 0.15
CA ASN A 126 17.87 -0.61 -0.26
C ASN A 126 17.49 0.89 -0.28
N SER A 127 16.23 1.21 -0.02
CA SER A 127 15.68 2.56 -0.02
C SER A 127 15.51 3.11 1.41
N SER A 128 15.94 4.36 1.63
CA SER A 128 15.65 5.14 2.83
C SER A 128 14.32 5.89 2.68
N TYR A 129 13.81 6.44 3.78
CA TYR A 129 12.63 7.31 3.79
C TYR A 129 12.73 8.45 2.75
N GLU A 130 13.82 9.22 2.80
CA GLU A 130 14.01 10.39 1.93
C GLU A 130 14.16 9.99 0.46
N ASN A 131 14.85 8.88 0.19
CA ASN A 131 14.98 8.36 -1.17
C ASN A 131 13.61 7.91 -1.72
N MET A 132 12.77 7.29 -0.89
CA MET A 132 11.42 6.92 -1.29
C MET A 132 10.54 8.14 -1.58
N GLU A 133 10.62 9.21 -0.79
CA GLU A 133 9.87 10.43 -1.08
C GLU A 133 10.20 10.99 -2.47
N ILE A 134 11.49 11.01 -2.85
CA ILE A 134 11.92 11.47 -4.18
C ILE A 134 11.34 10.56 -5.28
N LEU A 135 11.48 9.24 -5.12
CA LEU A 135 10.98 8.27 -6.10
C LEU A 135 9.46 8.33 -6.27
N ILE A 136 8.73 8.54 -5.18
CA ILE A 136 7.28 8.73 -5.19
C ILE A 136 6.91 9.96 -6.01
N GLN A 137 7.58 11.11 -5.79
CA GLN A 137 7.30 12.33 -6.54
C GLN A 137 7.59 12.18 -8.04
N GLU A 138 8.71 11.54 -8.39
CA GLU A 138 9.05 11.24 -9.79
C GLU A 138 7.99 10.34 -10.43
N LYS A 139 7.55 9.29 -9.72
CA LYS A 139 6.54 8.35 -10.20
C LYS A 139 5.19 9.03 -10.41
N ILE A 140 4.70 9.78 -9.42
CA ILE A 140 3.41 10.49 -9.50
C ILE A 140 3.43 11.53 -10.62
N SER A 141 4.53 12.27 -10.80
CA SER A 141 4.66 13.27 -11.85
C SER A 141 4.64 12.69 -13.27
N SER A 142 4.84 11.36 -13.41
CA SER A 142 4.87 10.65 -14.69
C SER A 142 3.54 10.00 -15.09
N LEU A 143 2.52 10.05 -14.21
CA LEU A 143 1.17 9.52 -14.44
C LEU A 143 0.29 10.50 -15.25
#